data_AF-A0A521IJE9-F1
#
_entry.id   AF-A0A521IJE9-F1
#
_cell.length_a   1.000
_cell.length_b   1.000
_cell.length_c   1.000
_cell.angle_alpha   90.00
_cell.angle_beta   90.00
_cell.angle_gamma   90.00
#
_symmetry.space_group_name_H-M   'P 1'
#
loop_
_entity.id
_entity.type
_entity.pdbx_description
1 polymer ?
#
loop_
_entity_poly.entity_id
_entity_poly.type
_entity_poly.pdbx_seq_one_letter_code
_entity_poly.pdbx_strand_id
1 'polypeptide(L)'
;GQPIEIVFPKEGFGFEFPAASILAGAKNYEAAKIFMDWLVSKRGQDVLKQTGTYFYPVIDGAQIDPIMPAFSTLNVKPIDLAYYSANTNRLVERWVKEVLSAK
;
A
#
# COMPACT_ATOMS: atom_id res chain seq x y z
N GLY A 1 25.23 -2.84 -7.50
CA GLY A 1 23.77 -3.00 -7.64
C GLY A 1 23.42 -3.08 -9.10
N GLN A 2 22.33 -3.77 -9.46
CA GLN A 2 21.84 -3.75 -10.85
C GLN A 2 21.38 -2.33 -11.22
N PRO A 3 21.53 -1.89 -12.48
CA PRO A 3 21.11 -0.56 -12.92
C PRO A 3 19.59 -0.52 -13.07
N ILE A 4 18.89 -0.24 -11.96
CA ILE A 4 17.44 -0.10 -11.91
C ILE A 4 17.10 1.39 -11.86
N GLU A 5 16.19 1.82 -12.73
CA GLU A 5 15.60 3.16 -12.74
C GLU A 5 14.14 3.08 -12.30
N ILE A 6 13.73 3.98 -11.39
CA ILE A 6 12.33 4.10 -10.95
C ILE A 6 11.63 5.10 -11.87
N VAL A 7 10.60 4.63 -12.57
CA VAL A 7 9.81 5.47 -13.49
C VAL A 7 8.40 5.65 -12.94
N PHE A 8 7.96 6.90 -12.83
CA PHE A 8 6.58 7.26 -12.53
C PHE A 8 5.84 7.60 -13.84
N PRO A 9 4.82 6.83 -14.24
CA PRO A 9 4.06 7.10 -15.48
C PRO A 9 3.47 8.51 -15.50
N LYS A 10 3.63 9.23 -16.62
CA LYS A 10 3.23 10.64 -16.76
C LYS A 10 1.71 10.81 -16.74
N GLU A 11 1.00 9.81 -17.24
CA GLU A 11 -0.46 9.72 -17.28
C GLU A 11 -1.04 9.66 -15.87
N GLY A 12 -0.22 9.23 -14.90
CA GLY A 12 -0.54 8.93 -13.52
C GLY A 12 -0.63 7.43 -13.30
N PHE A 13 -0.58 7.02 -12.04
CA PHE A 13 -0.49 5.61 -11.67
C PHE A 13 -1.36 5.31 -10.44
N GLY A 14 -1.70 4.04 -10.27
CA GLY A 14 -2.40 3.57 -9.08
C GLY A 14 -1.48 3.48 -7.88
N PHE A 15 -2.06 3.40 -6.69
CA PHE A 15 -1.33 3.20 -5.45
C PHE A 15 -2.09 2.18 -4.60
N GLU A 16 -1.36 1.38 -3.84
CA GLU A 16 -1.95 0.46 -2.86
C GLU A 16 -1.79 1.02 -1.45
N PHE A 17 -2.79 0.77 -0.60
CA PHE A 17 -2.75 1.14 0.80
C PHE A 17 -2.76 -0.15 1.62
N PRO A 18 -1.60 -0.63 2.10
CA PRO A 18 -1.55 -1.81 2.95
C PRO A 18 -2.39 -1.58 4.21
N ALA A 19 -3.39 -2.44 4.42
CA ALA A 19 -4.26 -2.39 5.58
C ALA A 19 -3.93 -3.54 6.55
N ALA A 20 -4.07 -3.26 7.84
CA ALA A 20 -3.98 -4.26 8.89
C ALA A 20 -5.28 -4.23 9.71
N SER A 21 -5.75 -5.41 10.11
CA SER A 21 -7.00 -5.60 10.83
C SER A 21 -6.85 -6.65 11.92
N ILE A 22 -7.54 -6.46 13.04
CA ILE A 22 -7.67 -7.47 14.08
C ILE A 22 -8.77 -8.45 13.68
N LEU A 23 -8.47 -9.75 13.70
CA LEU A 23 -9.45 -10.79 13.37
C LEU A 23 -10.57 -10.86 14.41
N ALA A 24 -11.79 -11.16 13.94
CA ALA A 24 -12.91 -11.46 14.82
C ALA A 24 -12.59 -12.68 15.69
N GLY A 25 -12.82 -12.59 17.01
CA GLY A 25 -12.51 -13.66 17.96
C GLY A 25 -11.01 -13.86 18.24
N ALA A 26 -10.16 -12.85 17.97
CA ALA A 26 -8.74 -12.93 18.28
C ALA A 26 -8.50 -13.27 19.76
N LYS A 27 -7.79 -14.39 20.01
CA LYS A 27 -7.48 -14.89 21.37
C LYS A 27 -6.74 -13.87 22.23
N ASN A 28 -5.92 -13.03 21.60
CA ASN A 28 -5.10 -12.01 22.24
C ASN A 28 -5.50 -10.61 21.78
N TYR A 29 -6.77 -10.26 21.91
CA TYR A 29 -7.34 -9.00 21.38
C TYR A 29 -6.61 -7.75 21.90
N GLU A 30 -6.31 -7.68 23.21
CA GLU A 30 -5.62 -6.52 23.79
C GLU A 30 -4.19 -6.37 23.27
N ALA A 31 -3.46 -7.46 23.10
CA ALA A 31 -2.12 -7.41 22.49
C ALA A 31 -2.19 -6.98 21.02
N ALA A 32 -3.22 -7.42 20.28
CA ALA A 32 -3.44 -7.01 18.90
C ALA A 32 -3.76 -5.51 18.79
N LYS A 33 -4.54 -4.95 19.74
CA LYS A 33 -4.77 -3.50 19.83
C LYS A 33 -3.48 -2.71 20.04
N ILE A 34 -2.66 -3.12 21.01
CA ILE A 34 -1.36 -2.49 21.28
C ILE A 34 -0.48 -2.53 20.02
N PHE A 35 -0.50 -3.63 19.28
CA PHE A 35 0.23 -3.74 18.01
C PHE A 35 -0.32 -2.78 16.95
N MET A 36 -1.64 -2.68 16.79
CA MET A 36 -2.26 -1.73 15.85
C MET A 36 -1.93 -0.28 16.20
N ASP A 37 -1.99 0.09 17.48
CA ASP A 37 -1.62 1.43 17.97
C ASP A 37 -0.16 1.74 17.68
N TRP A 38 0.73 0.77 17.89
CA TRP A 38 2.15 0.91 17.54
C TRP A 38 2.35 1.04 16.03
N LEU A 39 1.67 0.21 15.23
CA LEU A 39 1.80 0.17 13.77
C LEU A 39 1.46 1.52 13.12
N VAL A 40 0.47 2.23 13.65
CA VAL A 40 0.07 3.56 13.15
C VAL A 40 0.74 4.72 13.90
N SER A 41 1.64 4.43 14.84
CA SER A 41 2.44 5.45 15.53
C SER A 41 3.64 5.89 14.69
N LYS A 42 4.20 7.07 14.99
CA LYS A 42 5.45 7.55 14.37
C LYS A 42 6.59 6.54 14.54
N ARG A 43 6.70 5.96 15.73
CA ARG A 43 7.73 4.96 16.02
C ARG A 43 7.59 3.72 15.16
N GLY A 44 6.37 3.23 14.94
CA GLY A 44 6.12 2.07 14.07
C GLY A 44 6.39 2.38 12.60
N GLN A 45 5.91 3.53 12.12
CA GLN A 45 6.09 3.98 10.74
C GLN A 45 7.56 4.28 10.41
N ASP A 46 8.34 4.85 11.34
CA ASP A 46 9.77 5.11 11.15
C ASP A 46 10.61 3.83 10.97
N VAL A 47 10.10 2.64 11.37
CA VAL A 47 10.76 1.35 11.13
C VAL A 47 10.79 1.02 9.64
N LEU A 48 9.78 1.42 8.85
CA LEU A 48 9.68 1.09 7.42
C LEU A 48 10.90 1.56 6.63
N LYS A 49 11.37 2.78 6.94
CA LYS A 49 12.60 3.34 6.37
C LYS A 49 13.83 2.48 6.68
N GLN A 50 13.89 1.90 7.87
CA GLN A 50 15.06 1.14 8.34
C GLN A 50 15.12 -0.28 7.74
N THR A 51 13.98 -0.82 7.33
CA THR A 51 13.87 -2.18 6.80
C THR A 51 14.12 -2.27 5.30
N GLY A 52 14.51 -1.17 4.65
CA GLY A 52 14.66 -1.10 3.19
C GLY A 52 13.32 -1.25 2.46
N THR A 53 12.22 -0.92 3.14
CA THR A 53 10.87 -0.99 2.60
C THR A 53 10.44 0.42 2.21
N TYR A 54 10.30 0.68 0.90
CA TYR A 54 10.01 2.01 0.36
C TYR A 54 8.50 2.37 0.41
N PHE A 55 7.84 2.06 1.54
CA PHE A 55 6.44 2.45 1.76
C PHE A 55 6.35 3.89 2.26
N TYR A 56 5.32 4.60 1.79
CA TYR A 56 4.97 5.91 2.32
C TYR A 56 4.22 5.76 3.66
N PRO A 57 4.62 6.50 4.71
CA PRO A 57 3.88 6.53 5.95
C PRO A 57 2.47 7.09 5.79
N VAL A 58 1.55 6.64 6.63
CA VAL A 58 0.15 7.09 6.64
C VAL A 58 -0.13 8.21 7.65
N ILE A 59 0.91 8.69 8.33
CA ILE A 59 0.84 9.79 9.29
C ILE A 59 1.90 10.85 8.98
N ASP A 60 1.64 12.08 9.42
CA ASP A 60 2.60 13.16 9.33
C ASP A 60 3.81 12.95 10.25
N GLY A 61 4.97 13.45 9.83
CA GLY A 61 6.20 13.48 10.64
C GLY A 61 6.97 12.15 10.72
N ALA A 62 6.44 11.05 10.17
CA ALA A 62 7.20 9.83 9.96
C ALA A 62 8.23 10.01 8.83
N GLN A 63 9.36 9.31 8.93
CA GLN A 63 10.47 9.45 7.97
C GLN A 63 10.30 8.53 6.76
N ILE A 64 10.66 9.05 5.57
CA ILE A 64 10.89 8.26 4.36
C ILE A 64 12.37 8.20 4.02
N ASP A 65 12.74 7.27 3.16
CA ASP A 65 14.08 7.25 2.57
C ASP A 65 14.28 8.48 1.67
N PRO A 66 15.43 9.17 1.71
CA PRO A 66 15.70 10.32 0.84
C PRO A 66 15.62 10.03 -0.67
N ILE A 67 15.73 8.77 -1.10
CA ILE A 67 15.56 8.38 -2.51
C ILE A 67 14.10 8.48 -2.97
N MET A 68 13.15 8.45 -2.03
CA MET A 68 11.73 8.54 -2.35
C MET A 68 11.33 10.00 -2.56
N PRO A 69 10.64 10.34 -3.66
CA PRO A 69 10.08 11.68 -3.82
C PRO A 69 9.01 11.95 -2.76
N ALA A 70 8.72 13.23 -2.49
CA ALA A 70 7.60 13.56 -1.63
C ALA A 70 6.30 13.05 -2.26
N PHE A 71 5.43 12.40 -1.46
CA PHE A 71 4.19 11.82 -1.98
C PHE A 71 3.31 12.85 -2.73
N SER A 72 3.27 14.09 -2.24
CA SER A 72 2.54 15.22 -2.85
C SER A 72 3.01 15.61 -4.25
N THR A 73 4.21 15.18 -4.66
CA THR A 73 4.75 15.44 -6.01
C THR A 73 4.37 14.36 -7.02
N LEU A 74 3.75 13.27 -6.56
CA LEU A 74 3.37 12.13 -7.40
C LEU A 74 1.97 12.31 -8.02
N ASN A 75 1.84 11.95 -9.30
CA ASN A 75 0.55 11.90 -10.01
C ASN A 75 -0.21 10.59 -9.70
N VAL A 76 -0.56 10.39 -8.43
CA VAL A 76 -1.35 9.24 -7.99
C VAL A 76 -2.81 9.45 -8.37
N LYS A 77 -3.40 8.49 -9.07
CA LYS A 77 -4.82 8.53 -9.42
C LYS A 77 -5.69 8.11 -8.23
N PRO A 78 -6.83 8.80 -7.99
CA PRO A 78 -7.78 8.38 -6.98
C PRO A 78 -8.36 7.01 -7.35
N ILE A 79 -8.64 6.19 -6.33
CA ILE A 79 -9.20 4.85 -6.47
C ILE A 79 -10.61 4.80 -5.85
N ASP A 80 -11.59 4.31 -6.61
CA ASP A 80 -12.93 4.03 -6.10
C ASP A 80 -12.97 2.64 -5.46
N LEU A 81 -12.59 2.57 -4.19
CA LEU A 81 -12.54 1.30 -3.44
C LEU A 81 -13.90 0.59 -3.43
N ALA A 82 -15.01 1.32 -3.34
CA ALA A 82 -16.35 0.73 -3.30
C ALA A 82 -16.67 0.01 -4.61
N TYR A 83 -16.38 0.65 -5.76
CA TYR A 83 -16.53 0.02 -7.06
C TYR A 83 -15.66 -1.23 -7.18
N TYR A 84 -14.37 -1.14 -6.86
CA TYR A 84 -13.45 -2.26 -7.06
C TYR A 84 -13.75 -3.44 -6.13
N SER A 85 -14.08 -3.19 -4.86
CA SER A 85 -14.50 -4.24 -3.93
C SER A 85 -15.80 -4.92 -4.36
N ALA A 86 -16.79 -4.16 -4.84
CA ALA A 86 -18.05 -4.74 -5.34
C ALA A 86 -17.88 -5.53 -6.66
N ASN A 87 -16.84 -5.24 -7.43
CA ASN A 87 -16.62 -5.81 -8.76
C ASN A 87 -15.43 -6.78 -8.85
N THR A 88 -14.79 -7.14 -7.72
CA THR A 88 -13.53 -7.89 -7.71
C THR A 88 -13.60 -9.17 -8.56
N ASN A 89 -14.61 -10.03 -8.31
CA ASN A 89 -14.76 -11.29 -9.05
C ASN A 89 -14.93 -11.05 -10.55
N ARG A 90 -15.84 -10.13 -10.94
CA ARG A 90 -16.10 -9.79 -12.35
C ARG A 90 -14.84 -9.30 -13.05
N LEU A 91 -14.04 -8.45 -12.40
CA LEU A 91 -12.82 -7.88 -12.99
C LEU A 91 -11.72 -8.94 -13.14
N VAL A 92 -11.52 -9.78 -12.13
CA VAL A 92 -10.53 -10.87 -12.16
C VAL A 92 -10.90 -11.90 -13.22
N GLU A 93 -12.15 -12.37 -13.24
CA GLU A 93 -12.64 -13.34 -14.23
C GLU A 93 -12.51 -12.82 -15.65
N ARG A 94 -12.85 -11.53 -15.87
CA ARG A 94 -12.69 -10.89 -17.17
C ARG A 94 -11.22 -10.85 -17.59
N TRP A 95 -10.31 -10.47 -16.69
CA TRP A 95 -8.88 -10.44 -16.98
C TRP A 95 -8.34 -11.84 -17.32
N VAL A 96 -8.74 -12.86 -16.56
CA VAL A 96 -8.36 -14.25 -16.83
C VAL A 96 -8.83 -14.67 -18.23
N LYS A 97 -10.07 -14.36 -18.59
CA LYS A 97 -10.68 -14.73 -19.87
C LYS A 97 -10.10 -13.98 -21.06
N GLU A 98 -9.96 -12.66 -20.96
CA GLU A 98 -9.69 -11.77 -22.10
C GLU A 98 -8.20 -11.42 -22.25
N VAL A 99 -7.40 -11.49 -21.18
CA VAL A 99 -6.00 -11.05 -21.20
C VAL A 99 -5.07 -12.22 -20.94
N LEU A 100 -5.22 -12.93 -19.80
CA LEU A 100 -4.30 -14.01 -19.45
C LEU A 100 -4.43 -15.22 -20.40
N SER A 101 -5.66 -15.59 -20.73
CA SER A 101 -5.94 -16.78 -21.56
C SER A 101 -5.97 -16.48 -23.05
N ALA A 102 -5.90 -15.20 -23.45
CA ALA A 102 -5.78 -14.82 -24.85
C ALA A 102 -4.36 -15.17 -25.31
N LYS A 103 -4.25 -16.22 -26.12
CA LYS A 103 -3.02 -16.57 -26.86
C LYS A 103 -2.92 -15.79 -28.15
#